data_AF-N9XT52-F1
#
_entry.id   AF-N9XT52-F1
#
_cell.length_a   1.000
_cell.length_b   1.000
_cell.length_c   1.000
_cell.angle_alpha   90.00
_cell.angle_beta   90.00
_cell.angle_gamma   90.00
#
_symmetry.space_group_name_H-M   'P 1'
#
loop_
_entity.id
_entity.type
_entity.pdbx_description
1 polymer ?
#
loop_
_entity_poly.entity_id
_entity_poly.type
_entity_poly.pdbx_seq_one_letter_code
_entity_poly.pdbx_strand_id
1 'polypeptide(L)'
;MVLFPNTDITIYNKYFRPDDDIEHYQKSIIEEVDWQNKIIATEGNKGVTLSDSTLIFIDKTPNYIKPKKFLKFADSERNNYFTLTPGDIIVKDKIDFELTGRKGNNLAALENEYDDVVKIVSVSEFTDHFEVTCN
;
A
#
# COMPACT_ATOMS: atom_id res chain seq x y z
N MET A 1 -16.31 4.35 -5.58
CA MET A 1 -16.50 3.79 -6.91
C MET A 1 -15.33 4.21 -7.77
N VAL A 2 -14.50 3.23 -8.13
CA VAL A 2 -13.45 3.35 -9.12
C VAL A 2 -14.14 3.38 -10.47
N LEU A 3 -13.93 4.44 -11.24
CA LEU A 3 -14.62 4.65 -12.51
C LEU A 3 -13.88 4.02 -13.70
N PHE A 4 -12.55 3.96 -13.61
CA PHE A 4 -11.68 3.49 -14.69
C PHE A 4 -10.58 2.60 -14.11
N PRO A 5 -10.90 1.37 -13.67
CA PRO A 5 -9.89 0.44 -13.20
C PRO A 5 -8.89 0.18 -14.32
N ASN A 6 -7.60 0.24 -13.99
CA ASN A 6 -6.52 0.14 -14.97
C ASN A 6 -5.43 -0.85 -14.59
N THR A 7 -5.42 -1.33 -13.34
CA THR A 7 -4.43 -2.28 -12.84
C THR A 7 -4.96 -3.01 -11.61
N ASP A 8 -4.31 -4.10 -11.25
CA ASP A 8 -4.36 -4.66 -9.90
C ASP A 8 -3.17 -4.13 -9.10
N ILE A 9 -3.23 -4.27 -7.77
CA ILE A 9 -2.10 -3.93 -6.89
C ILE A 9 -1.88 -5.02 -5.84
N THR A 10 -0.63 -5.11 -5.42
CA THR A 10 -0.22 -5.91 -4.26
C THR A 10 0.11 -4.98 -3.11
N ILE A 11 -0.59 -5.11 -1.98
CA ILE A 11 -0.32 -4.36 -0.76
C ILE A 11 0.38 -5.25 0.28
N TYR A 12 1.36 -4.66 0.97
CA TYR A 12 2.05 -5.24 2.11
C TYR A 12 1.73 -4.42 3.36
N ASN A 13 0.83 -4.93 4.20
CA ASN A 13 0.51 -4.31 5.48
C ASN A 13 1.55 -4.70 6.52
N LYS A 14 2.23 -3.71 7.10
CA LYS A 14 3.23 -3.95 8.14
C LYS A 14 2.53 -4.32 9.45
N TYR A 15 3.01 -5.36 10.12
CA TYR A 15 2.56 -5.71 11.47
C TYR A 15 3.73 -6.12 12.35
N PHE A 16 3.56 -5.90 13.66
CA PHE A 16 4.57 -6.25 14.66
C PHE A 16 4.15 -7.53 15.38
N ARG A 17 5.06 -8.50 15.44
CA ARG A 17 4.97 -9.61 16.38
C ARG A 17 5.81 -9.24 17.61
N PRO A 18 5.31 -9.44 18.84
CA PRO A 18 6.10 -9.18 20.05
C PRO A 18 7.34 -10.08 20.15
N ASP A 19 7.36 -11.17 19.41
CA ASP A 19 8.24 -12.32 19.62
C ASP A 19 9.53 -12.26 18.78
N ASP A 20 9.57 -11.42 17.74
CA ASP A 20 10.71 -11.26 16.84
C ASP A 20 10.92 -9.77 16.49
N ASP A 21 12.16 -9.31 16.54
CA ASP A 21 12.57 -7.93 16.14
C ASP A 21 12.65 -7.77 14.61
N ILE A 22 11.83 -8.53 13.88
CA ILE A 22 11.80 -8.59 12.43
C ILE A 22 10.51 -7.93 11.95
N GLU A 23 10.62 -7.11 10.91
CA GLU A 23 9.45 -6.52 10.25
C GLU A 23 8.68 -7.60 9.51
N HIS A 24 7.43 -7.82 9.90
CA HIS A 24 6.52 -8.72 9.21
C HIS A 24 5.54 -7.95 8.34
N TYR A 25 5.22 -8.54 7.19
CA TYR A 25 4.29 -7.98 6.23
C TYR A 25 3.24 -9.00 5.86
N GLN A 26 1.99 -8.55 5.84
CA GLN A 26 0.88 -9.31 5.28
C GLN A 26 0.67 -8.87 3.84
N LYS A 27 0.86 -9.80 2.90
CA LYS A 27 0.54 -9.60 1.49
C LYS A 27 -0.96 -9.70 1.28
N SER A 28 -1.51 -8.83 0.44
CA SER A 28 -2.87 -8.92 -0.07
C SER A 28 -2.94 -8.36 -1.49
N ILE A 29 -3.82 -8.93 -2.31
CA ILE A 29 -4.05 -8.46 -3.68
C ILE A 29 -5.37 -7.69 -3.67
N ILE A 30 -5.35 -6.49 -4.26
CA ILE A 30 -6.52 -5.67 -4.47
C ILE A 30 -6.70 -5.53 -5.98
N GLU A 31 -7.83 -6.01 -6.47
CA GLU A 31 -8.14 -6.06 -7.89
C GLU A 31 -8.90 -4.80 -8.33
N GLU A 32 -8.82 -4.47 -9.61
CA GLU A 32 -9.62 -3.42 -10.26
C GLU A 32 -9.44 -2.02 -9.62
N VAL A 33 -8.19 -1.61 -9.41
CA VAL A 33 -7.88 -0.26 -8.90
C VAL A 33 -7.57 0.71 -10.05
N ASP A 34 -7.74 2.01 -9.79
CA ASP A 34 -7.27 3.06 -10.70
C ASP A 34 -5.99 3.67 -10.15
N TRP A 35 -4.86 3.31 -10.78
CA TRP A 35 -3.54 3.82 -10.47
C TRP A 35 -3.22 5.04 -11.35
N GLN A 36 -2.94 6.18 -10.73
CA GLN A 36 -2.61 7.42 -11.43
C GLN A 36 -1.28 7.99 -10.95
N ASN A 37 -0.30 8.03 -11.85
CA ASN A 37 0.94 8.77 -11.61
C ASN A 37 0.66 10.27 -11.74
N LYS A 38 1.11 11.05 -10.75
CA LYS A 38 0.94 12.50 -10.67
C LYS A 38 2.26 13.17 -10.32
N ILE A 39 2.46 14.36 -10.86
CA ILE A 39 3.52 15.26 -10.41
C ILE A 39 2.86 16.31 -9.53
N ILE A 40 3.27 16.36 -8.26
CA ILE A 40 2.80 17.37 -7.31
C ILE A 40 3.79 18.53 -7.33
N ALA A 41 3.32 19.69 -7.79
CA ALA A 41 4.05 20.94 -7.68
C ALA A 41 3.72 21.60 -6.34
N THR A 42 4.70 21.68 -5.45
CA THR A 42 4.58 22.39 -4.17
C THR A 42 5.31 23.72 -4.24
N GLU A 43 4.58 24.82 -4.11
CA GLU A 43 5.19 26.15 -4.01
C GLU A 43 5.71 26.39 -2.60
N GLY A 44 7.00 26.71 -2.48
CA GLY A 44 7.64 27.12 -1.25
C GLY A 44 8.32 28.48 -1.38
N ASN A 45 8.77 29.04 -0.25
CA ASN A 45 9.46 30.34 -0.19
C ASN A 45 10.75 30.44 -1.05
N LYS A 46 11.27 29.31 -1.58
CA LYS A 46 12.47 29.25 -2.43
C LYS A 46 12.19 28.81 -3.87
N GLY A 47 10.94 28.62 -4.26
CA GLY A 47 10.55 28.17 -5.60
C GLY A 47 9.56 27.00 -5.58
N VAL A 48 9.33 26.41 -6.75
CA VAL A 48 8.46 25.25 -6.95
C VAL A 48 9.29 23.96 -6.81
N THR A 49 8.88 23.07 -5.90
CA THR A 49 9.39 21.71 -5.82
C THR A 49 8.42 20.79 -6.54
N LEU A 50 8.90 20.07 -7.55
CA LEU A 50 8.16 18.99 -8.18
C LEU A 50 8.51 17.68 -7.46
N SER A 51 7.48 16.93 -7.08
CA SER A 51 7.61 15.60 -6.50
C SER A 51 6.72 14.63 -7.27
N ASP A 52 7.26 13.48 -7.63
CA ASP A 52 6.46 12.38 -8.15
C ASP A 52 5.60 11.81 -7.01
N SER A 53 4.34 11.52 -7.31
CA SER A 53 3.40 10.92 -6.39
C SER A 53 2.44 10.03 -7.16
N THR A 54 1.95 9.00 -6.49
CA THR A 54 0.93 8.12 -7.05
C THR A 54 -0.37 8.33 -6.29
N LEU A 55 -1.47 8.54 -7.01
CA LEU A 55 -2.82 8.49 -6.45
C LEU A 55 -3.50 7.20 -6.89
N ILE A 56 -3.95 6.40 -5.94
CA ILE A 56 -4.64 5.15 -6.19
C ILE A 56 -6.07 5.25 -5.67
N PHE A 57 -7.05 4.94 -6.51
CA PHE A 57 -8.43 4.81 -6.09
C PHE A 57 -8.75 3.34 -5.88
N ILE A 58 -9.27 3.01 -4.69
CA ILE A 58 -9.58 1.64 -4.30
C ILE A 58 -11.04 1.58 -3.85
N ASP A 59 -11.83 0.70 -4.46
CA ASP A 59 -13.20 0.51 -4.02
C ASP A 59 -13.30 -0.15 -2.65
N LYS A 60 -14.35 0.21 -1.92
CA LYS A 60 -14.61 -0.40 -0.61
C LYS A 60 -15.03 -1.84 -0.81
N THR A 61 -14.14 -2.76 -0.43
CA THR A 61 -14.42 -4.19 -0.42
C THR A 61 -14.68 -4.70 1.00
N PRO A 62 -15.40 -5.82 1.17
CA PRO A 62 -15.62 -6.45 2.48
C PRO A 62 -14.31 -6.90 3.16
N ASN A 63 -13.25 -7.08 2.37
CA ASN A 63 -11.92 -7.48 2.83
C ASN A 63 -11.14 -6.33 3.49
N TYR A 64 -11.61 -5.09 3.39
CA TYR A 64 -11.02 -3.98 4.12
C TYR A 64 -11.44 -4.00 5.59
N ILE A 65 -10.47 -3.86 6.49
CA ILE A 65 -10.72 -3.60 7.92
C ILE A 65 -9.90 -2.41 8.41
N LYS A 66 -10.44 -1.71 9.41
CA LYS A 66 -9.74 -0.55 9.98
C LYS A 66 -8.42 -0.96 10.66
N PRO A 67 -7.37 -0.12 10.63
CA PRO A 67 -6.03 -0.45 11.13
C PRO A 67 -6.02 -0.96 12.57
N LYS A 68 -6.78 -0.32 13.47
CA LYS A 68 -6.88 -0.72 14.89
C LYS A 68 -7.49 -2.12 15.08
N LYS A 69 -8.35 -2.57 14.16
CA LYS A 69 -8.95 -3.91 14.18
C LYS A 69 -7.97 -4.92 13.57
N PHE A 70 -7.29 -4.56 12.49
CA PHE A 70 -6.25 -5.37 11.84
C PHE A 70 -5.15 -5.80 12.81
N LEU A 71 -4.64 -4.87 13.62
CA LEU A 71 -3.61 -5.15 14.63
C LEU A 71 -4.06 -6.15 15.72
N LYS A 72 -5.36 -6.31 15.95
CA LYS A 72 -5.90 -7.22 16.97
C LYS A 72 -6.17 -8.64 16.46
N PHE A 73 -6.21 -8.83 15.13
CA PHE A 73 -6.46 -10.15 14.55
C PHE A 73 -5.27 -11.08 14.74
N ALA A 74 -5.56 -12.37 14.89
CA ALA A 74 -4.55 -13.41 14.83
C ALA A 74 -4.04 -13.54 13.38
N ASP A 75 -2.81 -14.03 13.22
CA ASP A 75 -2.15 -14.11 11.92
C ASP A 75 -2.96 -14.93 10.89
N SER A 76 -3.65 -15.99 11.33
CA SER A 76 -4.52 -16.80 10.46
C SER A 76 -5.73 -16.04 9.90
N GLU A 77 -6.24 -15.06 10.64
CA GLU A 77 -7.40 -14.26 10.21
C GLU A 77 -6.96 -13.11 9.29
N ARG A 78 -5.75 -12.56 9.49
CA ARG A 78 -5.22 -11.43 8.69
C ARG A 78 -5.05 -11.76 7.21
N ASN A 79 -4.78 -13.02 6.86
CA ASN A 79 -4.59 -13.44 5.46
C ASN A 79 -5.75 -13.08 4.51
N ASN A 80 -6.96 -12.90 5.03
CA ASN A 80 -8.14 -12.61 4.22
C ASN A 80 -8.50 -11.11 4.17
N TYR A 81 -7.79 -10.26 4.92
CA TYR A 81 -8.11 -8.85 5.08
C TYR A 81 -6.91 -7.97 4.82
N PHE A 82 -7.17 -6.72 4.44
CA PHE A 82 -6.15 -5.70 4.33
C PHE A 82 -6.57 -4.43 5.08
N THR A 83 -5.60 -3.56 5.32
CA THR A 83 -5.81 -2.21 5.85
C THR A 83 -5.09 -1.20 4.96
N LEU A 84 -5.36 0.09 5.16
CA LEU A 84 -4.67 1.17 4.48
C LEU A 84 -4.12 2.12 5.55
N THR A 85 -2.81 2.07 5.79
CA THR A 85 -2.14 2.87 6.81
C THR A 85 -0.92 3.56 6.21
N PRO A 86 -0.62 4.82 6.58
CA PRO A 86 0.64 5.44 6.19
C PRO A 86 1.84 4.57 6.57
N GLY A 87 2.74 4.35 5.60
CA GLY A 87 3.91 3.47 5.71
C GLY A 87 3.70 2.05 5.19
N ASP A 88 2.48 1.63 4.87
CA ASP A 88 2.26 0.38 4.13
C ASP A 88 2.84 0.50 2.71
N ILE A 89 3.28 -0.62 2.14
CA ILE A 89 3.93 -0.67 0.82
C ILE A 89 2.91 -1.18 -0.19
N ILE A 90 2.84 -0.55 -1.36
CA ILE A 90 2.03 -0.99 -2.49
C ILE A 90 2.96 -1.19 -3.68
N VAL A 91 2.75 -2.28 -4.41
CA VAL A 91 3.38 -2.53 -5.70
C VAL A 91 2.30 -2.61 -6.75
N LYS A 92 2.55 -2.00 -7.90
CA LYS A 92 1.67 -2.14 -9.05
C LYS A 92 1.70 -3.58 -9.56
N ASP A 93 0.56 -4.04 -10.06
CA ASP A 93 0.30 -5.40 -10.51
C ASP A 93 0.26 -6.46 -9.40
N LYS A 94 -0.20 -7.66 -9.81
CA LYS A 94 -0.18 -8.88 -9.02
C LYS A 94 1.23 -9.48 -9.07
N ILE A 95 1.95 -9.40 -7.96
CA ILE A 95 3.31 -9.93 -7.87
C ILE A 95 3.38 -11.15 -6.95
N ASP A 96 4.23 -12.11 -7.28
CA ASP A 96 4.50 -13.28 -6.45
C ASP A 96 5.78 -13.12 -5.62
N PHE A 97 5.87 -11.99 -4.92
CA PHE A 97 6.95 -11.70 -3.98
C PHE A 97 6.44 -11.79 -2.55
N GLU A 98 7.26 -12.29 -1.64
CA GLU A 98 6.94 -12.41 -0.21
C GLU A 98 7.89 -11.52 0.59
N LEU A 99 7.36 -10.45 1.18
CA LEU A 99 8.15 -9.51 1.95
C LEU A 99 8.32 -10.02 3.38
N THR A 100 9.42 -10.70 3.66
CA THR A 100 9.67 -11.37 4.95
C THR A 100 10.66 -10.65 5.86
N GLY A 101 11.23 -9.53 5.41
CA GLY A 101 12.26 -8.78 6.14
C GLY A 101 13.63 -9.47 6.17
N ARG A 102 13.75 -10.67 5.59
CA ARG A 102 15.00 -11.45 5.52
C ARG A 102 15.83 -11.06 4.30
N LYS A 103 17.13 -11.35 4.33
CA LYS A 103 18.04 -11.09 3.19
C LYS A 103 17.51 -11.77 1.92
N GLY A 104 17.32 -11.01 0.85
CA GLY A 104 16.74 -11.47 -0.42
C GLY A 104 15.22 -11.24 -0.53
N ASN A 105 14.52 -11.11 0.59
CA ASN A 105 13.06 -10.91 0.68
C ASN A 105 12.74 -9.71 1.59
N ASN A 106 13.42 -8.59 1.34
CA ASN A 106 13.27 -7.33 2.08
C ASN A 106 12.88 -6.19 1.12
N LEU A 107 12.59 -5.02 1.67
CA LEU A 107 12.14 -3.88 0.85
C LEU A 107 13.14 -3.51 -0.24
N ALA A 108 14.44 -3.57 0.05
CA ALA A 108 15.47 -3.30 -0.94
C ALA A 108 15.46 -4.32 -2.09
N ALA A 109 15.18 -5.60 -1.82
CA ALA A 109 15.04 -6.60 -2.88
C ALA A 109 13.79 -6.34 -3.73
N LEU A 110 12.68 -5.96 -3.09
CA LEU A 110 11.44 -5.60 -3.77
C LEU A 110 11.64 -4.38 -4.69
N GLU A 111 12.24 -3.30 -4.19
CA GLU A 111 12.57 -2.08 -4.95
C GLU A 111 13.62 -2.33 -6.06
N ASN A 112 14.40 -3.40 -5.99
CA ASN A 112 15.33 -3.78 -7.07
C ASN A 112 14.68 -4.66 -8.14
N GLU A 113 13.62 -5.39 -7.78
CA GLU A 113 12.94 -6.33 -8.69
C GLU A 113 11.76 -5.69 -9.42
N TYR A 114 11.11 -4.68 -8.81
CA TYR A 114 9.93 -4.00 -9.35
C TYR A 114 10.14 -2.49 -9.38
N ASP A 115 9.75 -1.87 -10.51
CA ASP A 115 9.89 -0.42 -10.71
C ASP A 115 8.82 0.39 -9.94
N ASP A 116 7.58 -0.08 -9.95
CA ASP A 116 6.41 0.64 -9.43
C ASP A 116 6.11 0.27 -7.95
N VAL A 117 7.09 0.48 -7.07
CA VAL A 117 6.99 0.28 -5.61
C VAL A 117 6.78 1.62 -4.92
N VAL A 118 5.68 1.78 -4.19
CA VAL A 118 5.31 3.05 -3.52
C VAL A 118 4.92 2.81 -2.07
N LYS A 119 5.04 3.84 -1.23
CA LYS A 119 4.60 3.83 0.17
C LYS A 119 3.41 4.73 0.38
N ILE A 120 2.44 4.27 1.17
CA ILE A 120 1.27 5.08 1.52
C ILE A 120 1.72 6.28 2.36
N VAL A 121 1.37 7.48 1.91
CA VAL A 121 1.58 8.75 2.65
C VAL A 121 0.31 9.15 3.38
N SER A 122 -0.83 9.08 2.69
CA SER A 122 -2.12 9.44 3.25
C SER A 122 -3.25 8.65 2.62
N VAL A 123 -4.35 8.53 3.37
CA VAL A 123 -5.55 7.80 2.97
C VAL A 123 -6.75 8.69 3.25
N SER A 124 -7.55 8.97 2.24
CA SER A 124 -8.84 9.65 2.36
C SER A 124 -9.95 8.62 2.18
N GLU A 125 -10.80 8.47 3.19
CA GLU A 125 -11.94 7.54 3.17
C GLU A 125 -13.21 8.27 2.71
N PHE A 126 -13.80 7.79 1.61
CA PHE A 126 -15.10 8.25 1.09
C PHE A 126 -16.18 7.19 1.30
N THR A 127 -17.43 7.50 0.95
CA THR A 127 -18.55 6.56 1.14
C THR A 127 -18.33 5.23 0.42
N ASP A 128 -17.83 5.27 -0.81
CA ASP A 128 -17.75 4.09 -1.70
C ASP A 128 -16.33 3.67 -2.07
N HIS A 129 -15.31 4.49 -1.76
CA HIS A 129 -13.91 4.22 -2.12
C HIS A 129 -12.92 4.87 -1.15
N PHE A 130 -11.66 4.55 -1.34
CA PHE A 130 -10.50 5.21 -0.76
C PHE A 130 -9.71 5.91 -1.84
N GLU A 131 -9.17 7.08 -1.51
CA GLU A 131 -8.10 7.70 -2.26
C GLU A 131 -6.81 7.55 -1.46
N VAL A 132 -5.81 6.90 -2.04
CA VAL A 132 -4.54 6.58 -1.39
C VAL A 132 -3.43 7.35 -2.10
N THR A 133 -2.83 8.31 -1.40
CA THR A 133 -1.68 9.05 -1.93
C THR A 133 -0.40 8.35 -1.49
N CYS A 134 0.49 8.08 -2.45
CA CYS A 134 1.74 7.35 -2.25
C CYS A 134 2.94 8.11 -2.80
N ASN A 135 4.13 7.78 -2.28
CA ASN A 135 5.43 8.30 -2.73
C ASN A 135 6.57 7.28 -2.61
#